data_AF-A0A0F9R917-F1
#
_entry.id   AF-A0A0F9R917-F1
#
_cell.length_a   1.000
_cell.length_b   1.000
_cell.length_c   1.000
_cell.angle_alpha   90.00
_cell.angle_beta   90.00
_cell.angle_gamma   90.00
#
_symmetry.space_group_name_H-M   'P 1'
#
loop_
_entity.id
_entity.type
_entity.pdbx_description
1 polymer ?
#
loop_
_entity_poly.entity_id
_entity_poly.type
_entity_poly.pdbx_seq_one_letter_code
_entity_poly.pdbx_strand_id
1 'polypeptide(L)'
;MKKSNLTEEERLVLPLWEDWRTKGTVEIKLAEERYTHFLETGQLTDDLIKSALYLSKLEAIFRAGYIVDDIEFIDDEDVEDLRKLISLVDLEFFKANKVCILNPTFGGGSKLVGGADADLVVDDMLIDIKTVKKLTFSREYLDQLIGYYTLYKIGVYFSRYRYLYWKLKKIYRMSS
;
A
#
# COMPACT_ATOMS: atom_id res chain seq x y z
N MET A 1 -7.85 13.76 17.25
CA MET A 1 -6.73 13.80 16.30
C MET A 1 -6.75 15.12 15.54
N LYS A 2 -5.69 15.92 15.62
CA LYS A 2 -5.60 17.21 14.91
C LYS A 2 -4.80 17.01 13.62
N LYS A 3 -5.32 17.47 12.49
CA LYS A 3 -4.50 17.62 11.27
C LYS A 3 -3.39 18.62 11.57
N SER A 4 -2.14 18.18 11.47
CA SER A 4 -0.97 19.03 11.62
C SER A 4 -0.86 19.91 10.36
N ASN A 5 -1.03 21.23 10.53
CA ASN A 5 -0.75 22.23 9.50
C ASN A 5 0.75 22.54 9.44
N LEU A 6 1.62 21.53 9.48
CA LEU A 6 3.06 21.72 9.50
C LEU A 6 3.59 21.86 8.07
N THR A 7 4.31 22.94 7.83
CA THR A 7 5.05 23.21 6.58
C THR A 7 6.18 22.18 6.39
N GLU A 8 6.66 22.03 5.15
CA GLU A 8 7.71 21.06 4.81
C GLU A 8 9.03 21.31 5.55
N GLU A 9 9.32 22.57 5.89
CA GLU A 9 10.45 22.95 6.74
C GLU A 9 10.19 22.65 8.23
N GLU A 10 8.97 22.82 8.74
CA GLU A 10 8.63 22.44 10.12
C GLU A 10 8.60 20.92 10.33
N ARG A 11 8.35 20.15 9.26
CA ARG A 11 8.58 18.71 9.26
C ARG A 11 10.07 18.44 9.54
N LEU A 12 11.00 19.11 8.85
CA LEU A 12 12.45 18.88 8.90
C LEU A 12 13.19 19.19 10.21
N VAL A 13 12.60 19.88 11.20
CA VAL A 13 13.34 20.43 12.37
C VAL A 13 12.99 19.78 13.71
N LEU A 14 12.65 18.49 13.74
CA LEU A 14 12.49 17.77 15.00
C LEU A 14 13.68 16.82 15.25
N PRO A 15 14.38 16.92 16.40
CA PRO A 15 15.38 15.93 16.86
C PRO A 15 14.86 14.48 16.87
N LEU A 16 13.53 14.31 16.83
CA LEU A 16 12.80 13.06 16.71
C LEU A 16 13.04 12.33 15.38
N TRP A 17 13.43 13.02 14.31
CA TRP A 17 13.52 12.42 12.98
C TRP A 17 14.73 11.51 12.78
N GLU A 18 15.90 11.89 13.31
CA GLU A 18 17.09 11.03 13.27
C GLU A 18 16.86 9.75 14.09
N ASP A 19 16.18 9.89 15.23
CA ASP A 19 15.77 8.79 16.10
C ASP A 19 14.76 7.86 15.40
N TRP A 20 13.69 8.39 14.80
CA TRP A 20 12.71 7.59 14.08
C TRP A 20 13.28 6.94 12.82
N ARG A 21 14.19 7.61 12.12
CA ARG A 21 14.88 7.01 10.97
C ARG A 21 15.73 5.83 11.41
N THR A 22 16.43 5.97 12.53
CA THR A 22 17.26 4.91 13.10
C THR A 22 16.39 3.74 13.56
N LYS A 23 15.35 4.02 14.35
CA LYS A 23 14.38 3.02 14.84
C LYS A 23 13.65 2.32 13.71
N GLY A 24 13.16 3.07 12.72
CA GLY A 24 12.53 2.50 11.53
C GLY A 24 13.48 1.62 10.72
N THR A 25 14.75 1.99 10.60
CA THR A 25 15.75 1.14 9.92
C THR A 25 16.00 -0.17 10.67
N VAL A 26 16.01 -0.12 12.01
CA VAL A 26 16.13 -1.33 12.85
C VAL A 26 14.88 -2.20 12.68
N GLU A 27 13.69 -1.61 12.76
CA GLU A 27 12.44 -2.36 12.65
C GLU A 27 12.25 -2.98 11.27
N ILE A 28 12.69 -2.33 10.18
CA ILE A 28 12.66 -2.92 8.83
C ILE A 28 13.48 -4.22 8.79
N LYS A 29 14.68 -4.24 9.39
CA LYS A 29 15.51 -5.46 9.42
C LYS A 29 14.85 -6.58 10.23
N LEU A 30 14.28 -6.23 11.39
CA LEU A 30 13.55 -7.19 12.21
C LEU A 30 12.32 -7.73 11.47
N ALA A 31 11.59 -6.86 10.78
CA ALA A 31 10.43 -7.22 9.98
C ALA A 31 10.82 -8.17 8.83
N GLU A 32 11.95 -7.95 8.15
CA GLU A 32 12.48 -8.85 7.12
C GLU A 32 12.81 -10.24 7.68
N GLU A 33 13.45 -10.31 8.85
CA GLU A 33 13.77 -11.58 9.53
C GLU A 33 12.49 -12.34 9.94
N ARG A 34 11.54 -11.63 10.56
CA ARG A 34 10.24 -12.17 11.00
C ARG A 34 9.39 -12.62 9.82
N TYR A 35 9.40 -11.87 8.72
CA TYR A 35 8.71 -12.23 7.49
C TYR A 35 9.33 -13.46 6.82
N THR A 36 10.66 -13.56 6.80
CA THR A 36 11.37 -14.75 6.31
C THR A 36 10.97 -15.99 7.10
N HIS A 37 10.93 -15.87 8.44
CA HIS A 37 10.46 -16.95 9.31
C HIS A 37 9.01 -17.37 9.00
N PHE A 38 8.12 -16.42 8.72
CA PHE A 38 6.75 -16.74 8.28
C PHE A 38 6.73 -17.49 6.95
N LEU A 39 7.54 -17.08 5.96
CA LEU A 39 7.63 -17.77 4.67
C LEU A 39 8.14 -19.21 4.80
N GLU A 40 9.05 -19.46 5.74
CA GLU A 40 9.63 -20.78 5.98
C GLU A 40 8.70 -21.72 6.75
N THR A 41 7.96 -21.18 7.73
CA THR A 41 7.20 -21.99 8.70
C THR A 41 5.69 -21.93 8.52
N GLY A 42 5.19 -20.93 7.81
CA GLY A 42 3.76 -20.58 7.75
C GLY A 42 3.21 -20.01 9.07
N GLN A 43 4.04 -19.78 10.09
CA GLN A 43 3.59 -19.32 11.40
C GLN A 43 3.55 -17.79 11.47
N LEU A 44 2.35 -17.24 11.63
CA LEU A 44 2.16 -15.83 11.92
C LEU A 44 2.42 -15.56 13.39
N THR A 45 3.58 -14.99 13.71
CA THR A 45 3.99 -14.66 15.08
C THR A 45 3.52 -13.26 15.50
N ASP A 46 3.36 -13.06 16.81
CA ASP A 46 3.03 -11.75 17.38
C ASP A 46 4.06 -10.69 17.02
N ASP A 47 5.33 -11.07 16.95
CA ASP A 47 6.42 -10.19 16.55
C ASP A 47 6.27 -9.70 15.10
N LEU A 48 5.83 -10.57 14.18
CA LEU A 48 5.56 -10.18 12.79
C LEU A 48 4.35 -9.22 12.72
N ILE A 49 3.32 -9.48 13.50
CA ILE A 49 2.15 -8.59 13.61
C ILE A 49 2.57 -7.22 14.15
N LYS A 50 3.40 -7.20 15.21
CA LYS A 50 3.96 -5.97 15.78
C LYS A 50 4.79 -5.20 14.75
N SER A 51 5.63 -5.87 13.96
CA SER A 51 6.32 -5.23 12.84
C SER A 51 5.38 -4.60 11.83
N ALA A 52 4.33 -5.31 11.42
CA ALA A 52 3.36 -4.78 10.46
C ALA A 52 2.64 -3.53 11.01
N LEU A 53 2.23 -3.56 12.29
CA LEU A 53 1.61 -2.42 12.96
C LEU A 53 2.57 -1.23 13.07
N TYR A 54 3.83 -1.45 13.45
CA TYR A 54 4.84 -0.40 13.49
C TYR A 54 5.06 0.26 12.12
N LEU A 55 5.28 -0.56 11.08
CA LEU A 55 5.52 -0.07 9.72
C LEU A 55 4.30 0.69 9.18
N SER A 56 3.08 0.31 9.56
CA SER A 56 1.86 1.05 9.19
C SER A 56 1.82 2.47 9.77
N LYS A 57 2.39 2.68 10.96
CA LYS A 57 2.50 4.02 11.56
C LYS A 57 3.51 4.90 10.81
N LEU A 58 4.64 4.33 10.41
CA LEU A 58 5.61 5.01 9.55
C LEU A 58 4.99 5.41 8.21
N GLU A 59 4.19 4.53 7.62
CA GLU A 59 3.49 4.76 6.38
C GLU A 59 2.47 5.91 6.49
N ALA A 60 1.72 5.98 7.59
CA ALA A 60 0.80 7.09 7.86
C ALA A 60 1.52 8.44 8.00
N ILE A 61 2.70 8.46 8.62
CA ILE A 61 3.55 9.66 8.70
C ILE A 61 3.96 10.09 7.28
N PHE A 62 4.42 9.15 6.46
CA PHE A 62 4.86 9.42 5.09
C PHE A 62 3.73 9.91 4.18
N ARG A 63 2.57 9.24 4.18
CA ARG A 63 1.46 9.56 3.27
C ARG A 63 0.71 10.82 3.69
N ALA A 64 0.47 11.00 4.99
CA ALA A 64 -0.47 12.01 5.45
C ALA A 64 0.16 13.11 6.31
N GLY A 65 1.45 13.01 6.63
CA GLY A 65 2.17 14.01 7.42
C GLY A 65 1.69 14.15 8.86
N TYR A 66 0.98 13.14 9.38
CA TYR A 66 0.58 13.09 10.79
C TYR A 66 1.78 12.74 11.66
N ILE A 67 1.94 13.45 12.78
CA ILE A 67 2.89 13.06 13.83
C ILE A 67 2.13 12.16 14.80
N VAL A 68 2.65 10.96 15.02
CA VAL A 68 2.20 10.06 16.08
C VAL A 68 3.13 10.28 17.26
N ASP A 69 2.57 10.60 18.43
CA ASP A 69 3.36 10.95 19.63
C ASP A 69 4.20 9.75 20.13
N ASP A 70 3.75 8.52 19.88
CA ASP A 70 4.47 7.29 20.20
C ASP A 70 4.35 6.24 19.08
N ILE A 71 5.38 6.16 18.25
CA ILE A 71 5.46 5.21 17.14
C ILE A 71 5.82 3.79 17.61
N GLU A 72 6.46 3.68 18.78
CA GLU A 72 6.97 2.41 19.32
C GLU A 72 5.91 1.66 20.11
N PHE A 73 4.99 2.39 20.75
CA PHE A 73 3.87 1.77 21.45
C PHE A 73 3.00 1.00 20.48
N ILE A 74 2.79 -0.30 20.72
CA ILE A 74 1.83 -1.13 19.99
C ILE A 74 0.89 -1.71 21.02
N ASP A 75 -0.41 -1.51 20.83
CA ASP A 75 -1.42 -2.06 21.72
C ASP A 75 -1.52 -3.57 21.49
N ASP A 76 -1.51 -4.36 22.56
CA ASP A 76 -1.70 -5.82 22.45
C ASP A 76 -3.14 -6.14 21.97
N GLU A 77 -4.11 -5.24 22.16
CA GLU A 77 -5.44 -5.36 21.55
C GLU A 77 -5.39 -5.24 20.02
N ASP A 78 -4.56 -4.34 19.46
CA ASP A 78 -4.36 -4.22 18.01
C ASP A 78 -3.69 -5.49 17.43
N VAL A 79 -2.75 -6.08 18.19
CA VAL A 79 -2.10 -7.34 17.82
C VAL A 79 -3.11 -8.48 17.78
N GLU A 80 -3.96 -8.57 18.81
CA GLU A 80 -5.01 -9.57 18.89
C GLU A 80 -6.05 -9.42 17.78
N ASP A 81 -6.48 -8.20 17.50
CA ASP A 81 -7.44 -7.90 16.44
C ASP A 81 -6.87 -8.24 15.07
N LEU A 82 -5.62 -7.86 14.77
CA LEU A 82 -5.00 -8.20 13.49
C LEU A 82 -4.78 -9.71 13.34
N ARG A 83 -4.41 -10.42 14.41
CA ARG A 83 -4.30 -11.89 14.40
C ARG A 83 -5.63 -12.54 14.06
N LYS A 84 -6.73 -12.09 14.69
CA LYS A 84 -8.09 -12.58 14.40
C LYS A 84 -8.49 -12.29 12.96
N LEU A 85 -8.25 -11.09 12.46
CA LEU A 85 -8.57 -10.73 11.07
C LEU A 85 -7.84 -11.65 10.07
N ILE A 86 -6.54 -11.86 10.25
CA ILE A 86 -5.76 -12.74 9.36
C ILE A 86 -6.20 -14.19 9.49
N SER A 87 -6.59 -14.66 10.67
CA SER A 87 -7.07 -16.04 10.88
C SER A 87 -8.34 -16.38 10.09
N LEU A 88 -9.11 -15.37 9.67
CA LEU A 88 -10.30 -15.54 8.83
C LEU A 88 -9.98 -15.59 7.33
N VAL A 89 -8.74 -15.29 6.95
CA VAL A 89 -8.30 -15.23 5.56
C VAL A 89 -7.82 -16.61 5.12
N ASP A 90 -8.42 -17.13 4.06
CA ASP A 90 -7.85 -18.28 3.35
C ASP A 90 -6.70 -17.81 2.47
N LEU A 91 -5.47 -18.12 2.88
CA LEU A 91 -4.23 -17.70 2.24
C LEU A 91 -4.07 -18.25 0.82
N GLU A 92 -4.77 -19.33 0.45
CA GLU A 92 -4.68 -19.86 -0.91
C GLU A 92 -5.29 -18.89 -1.95
N PHE A 93 -6.22 -18.01 -1.57
CA PHE A 93 -6.71 -16.93 -2.46
C PHE A 93 -5.62 -15.91 -2.83
N PHE A 94 -4.59 -15.79 -2.01
CA PHE A 94 -3.53 -14.81 -2.16
C PHE A 94 -2.28 -15.37 -2.84
N LYS A 95 -2.32 -16.65 -3.21
CA LYS A 95 -1.20 -17.36 -3.83
C LYS A 95 -1.20 -17.16 -5.34
N ALA A 96 -0.26 -16.38 -5.82
CA ALA A 96 -0.09 -16.12 -7.25
C ALA A 96 0.52 -17.31 -7.99
N ASN A 97 -0.03 -17.63 -9.16
CA ASN A 97 0.57 -18.61 -10.07
C ASN A 97 1.50 -17.94 -11.09
N LYS A 98 1.19 -16.71 -11.48
CA LYS A 98 1.90 -15.96 -12.54
C LYS A 98 2.25 -14.55 -12.11
N VAL A 99 1.31 -13.83 -11.51
CA VAL A 99 1.43 -12.40 -11.24
C VAL A 99 0.98 -12.07 -9.83
N CYS A 100 1.82 -11.35 -9.09
CA CYS A 100 1.48 -10.71 -7.83
C CYS A 100 1.96 -9.26 -7.91
N ILE A 101 1.05 -8.29 -7.82
CA ILE A 101 1.38 -6.87 -7.85
C ILE A 101 0.79 -6.22 -6.60
N LEU A 102 1.65 -5.66 -5.77
CA LEU A 102 1.28 -4.91 -4.57
C LEU A 102 1.07 -3.44 -4.92
N ASN A 103 0.02 -2.84 -4.37
CA ASN A 103 -0.34 -1.44 -4.56
C ASN A 103 -0.33 -0.97 -6.05
N PRO A 104 -0.90 -1.74 -7.00
CA PRO A 104 -0.86 -1.35 -8.41
C PRO A 104 -1.59 -0.03 -8.66
N THR A 105 -0.92 0.86 -9.39
CA THR A 105 -1.55 2.06 -9.94
C THR A 105 -2.08 1.81 -11.35
N PHE A 106 -3.05 2.61 -11.77
CA PHE A 106 -3.64 2.60 -13.11
C PHE A 106 -2.92 3.56 -14.08
N GLY A 107 -1.64 3.86 -13.79
CA GLY A 107 -0.80 4.74 -14.59
C GLY A 107 -1.41 6.14 -14.76
N GLY A 108 -1.66 6.54 -16.00
CA GLY A 108 -2.32 7.82 -16.30
C GLY A 108 -3.71 7.94 -15.69
N GLY A 109 -4.45 6.82 -15.56
CA GLY A 109 -5.77 6.79 -14.94
C GLY A 109 -5.76 7.26 -13.49
N SER A 110 -4.83 6.75 -12.68
CA SER A 110 -4.69 7.18 -11.27
C SER A 110 -4.48 8.69 -11.14
N LYS A 111 -3.70 9.29 -12.04
CA LYS A 111 -3.42 10.73 -12.01
C LYS A 111 -4.66 11.58 -12.32
N LEU A 112 -5.60 11.08 -13.12
CA LEU A 112 -6.82 11.81 -13.48
C LEU A 112 -7.76 12.03 -12.29
N VAL A 113 -7.66 11.18 -11.27
CA VAL A 113 -8.51 11.22 -10.07
C VAL A 113 -7.76 11.68 -8.82
N GLY A 114 -6.55 12.22 -8.98
CA GLY A 114 -5.73 12.71 -7.86
C GLY A 114 -4.97 11.61 -7.09
N GLY A 115 -4.93 10.39 -7.61
CA GLY A 115 -4.34 9.21 -6.97
C GLY A 115 -5.35 8.07 -6.88
N ALA A 116 -4.93 6.87 -7.29
CA ALA A 116 -5.69 5.64 -7.10
C ALA A 116 -4.75 4.43 -7.21
N ASP A 117 -4.76 3.59 -6.19
CA ASP A 117 -4.04 2.35 -6.05
C ASP A 117 -5.00 1.33 -5.47
N ALA A 118 -5.06 0.13 -6.07
CA ALA A 118 -5.71 -1.01 -5.43
C ALA A 118 -4.71 -1.70 -4.51
N ASP A 119 -5.15 -2.51 -3.56
CA ASP A 119 -4.22 -3.14 -2.62
C ASP A 119 -3.38 -4.24 -3.27
N LEU A 120 -4.02 -5.10 -4.08
CA LEU A 120 -3.37 -6.28 -4.64
C LEU A 120 -3.98 -6.70 -5.98
N VAL A 121 -3.13 -7.19 -6.89
CA VAL A 121 -3.54 -7.99 -8.04
C VAL A 121 -2.83 -9.34 -7.98
N VAL A 122 -3.61 -10.42 -7.93
CA VAL A 122 -3.14 -11.81 -8.00
C VAL A 122 -3.69 -12.42 -9.27
N ASP A 123 -2.81 -12.77 -10.21
CA ASP A 123 -3.16 -13.31 -11.52
C ASP A 123 -4.19 -12.44 -12.28
N ASP A 124 -5.45 -12.86 -12.34
CA ASP A 124 -6.57 -12.14 -12.96
C ASP A 124 -7.53 -11.49 -11.94
N MET A 125 -7.22 -11.58 -10.65
CA MET A 125 -8.02 -11.05 -9.56
C MET A 125 -7.49 -9.70 -9.07
N LEU A 126 -8.36 -8.69 -9.05
CA LEU A 126 -8.13 -7.40 -8.39
C LEU A 126 -8.73 -7.46 -6.98
N ILE A 127 -7.93 -7.18 -5.97
CA ILE A 127 -8.30 -7.28 -4.55
C ILE A 127 -8.09 -5.92 -3.89
N ASP A 128 -9.11 -5.50 -3.14
CA ASP A 128 -9.12 -4.32 -2.28
C ASP A 128 -9.64 -4.77 -0.90
N ILE A 129 -8.79 -4.65 0.11
CA ILE A 129 -9.00 -5.12 1.47
C ILE A 129 -9.61 -3.98 2.27
N LYS A 130 -10.65 -4.30 3.04
CA LYS A 130 -11.35 -3.33 3.90
C LYS A 130 -11.59 -3.96 5.26
N THR A 131 -11.18 -3.25 6.32
CA THR A 131 -11.58 -3.58 7.69
C THR A 131 -12.83 -2.76 8.04
N VAL A 132 -13.83 -3.42 8.62
CA VAL A 132 -15.13 -2.78 8.92
C VAL A 132 -15.57 -3.13 10.34
N LYS A 133 -16.13 -2.14 11.05
CA LYS A 133 -16.72 -2.37 12.40
C LYS A 133 -18.01 -3.18 12.36
N LYS A 134 -18.73 -3.12 11.24
CA LYS A 134 -19.97 -3.86 10.98
C LYS A 134 -19.80 -4.55 9.63
N LEU A 135 -20.06 -5.85 9.58
CA LEU A 135 -19.95 -6.63 8.36
C LEU A 135 -21.07 -6.24 7.39
N THR A 136 -20.83 -5.19 6.62
CA THR A 136 -21.78 -4.63 5.65
C THR A 136 -21.04 -4.33 4.36
N PHE A 137 -21.66 -4.69 3.23
CA PHE A 137 -21.17 -4.31 1.92
C PHE A 137 -21.83 -2.99 1.51
N SER A 138 -21.04 -1.92 1.39
CA SER A 138 -21.54 -0.61 1.00
C SER A 138 -21.51 -0.43 -0.52
N ARG A 139 -22.37 0.45 -1.03
CA ARG A 139 -22.33 0.87 -2.44
C ARG A 139 -20.99 1.50 -2.83
N GLU A 140 -20.36 2.21 -1.90
CA GLU A 140 -19.05 2.84 -2.08
C GLU A 140 -17.96 1.82 -2.42
N TYR A 141 -17.95 0.65 -1.76
CA TYR A 141 -16.98 -0.42 -2.06
C TYR A 141 -17.15 -0.95 -3.49
N LEU A 142 -18.40 -1.11 -3.93
CA LEU A 142 -18.68 -1.51 -5.31
C LEU A 142 -18.23 -0.44 -6.31
N ASP A 143 -18.56 0.82 -6.04
CA ASP A 143 -18.19 1.94 -6.91
C ASP A 143 -16.66 2.08 -7.00
N GLN A 144 -15.93 1.80 -5.92
CA GLN A 144 -14.46 1.77 -5.90
C GLN A 144 -13.90 0.70 -6.85
N LEU A 145 -14.41 -0.54 -6.79
CA LEU A 145 -14.00 -1.62 -7.70
C LEU A 145 -14.33 -1.30 -9.17
N ILE A 146 -15.51 -0.74 -9.44
CA ILE A 146 -15.89 -0.27 -10.79
C ILE A 146 -14.96 0.86 -11.25
N GLY A 147 -14.60 1.76 -10.34
CA GLY A 147 -13.64 2.84 -10.56
C GLY A 147 -12.29 2.28 -10.98
N TYR A 148 -11.72 1.36 -10.22
CA TYR A 148 -10.45 0.69 -10.54
C TYR A 148 -10.47 0.02 -11.92
N TYR A 149 -11.53 -0.73 -12.24
CA TYR A 149 -11.67 -1.34 -13.55
C TYR A 149 -11.70 -0.29 -14.67
N THR A 150 -12.48 0.77 -14.49
CA THR A 150 -12.58 1.88 -15.44
C THR A 150 -11.22 2.56 -15.64
N LEU A 151 -10.51 2.87 -14.55
CA LEU A 151 -9.19 3.50 -14.58
C LEU A 151 -8.16 2.60 -15.26
N TYR A 152 -8.20 1.29 -15.02
CA TYR A 152 -7.36 0.32 -15.73
C TYR A 152 -7.59 0.39 -17.25
N LYS A 153 -8.84 0.38 -17.71
CA LYS A 153 -9.16 0.47 -19.15
C LYS A 153 -8.68 1.78 -19.77
N ILE A 154 -8.88 2.90 -19.08
CA ILE A 154 -8.44 4.22 -19.52
C ILE A 154 -6.90 4.30 -19.53
N GLY A 155 -6.22 3.81 -18.50
CA GLY A 155 -4.76 3.80 -18.39
C GLY A 155 -4.10 2.99 -19.51
N VAL A 156 -4.67 1.84 -19.86
CA VAL A 156 -4.23 1.03 -21.03
C VAL A 156 -4.40 1.82 -22.33
N TYR A 157 -5.54 2.49 -22.51
CA TYR A 157 -5.78 3.31 -23.70
C TYR A 157 -4.72 4.41 -23.85
N PHE A 158 -4.49 5.22 -22.81
CA PHE A 158 -3.48 6.29 -22.85
C PHE A 158 -2.05 5.75 -23.08
N SER A 159 -1.72 4.62 -22.48
CA SER A 159 -0.40 3.99 -22.67
C SER A 159 -0.17 3.55 -24.11
N ARG A 160 -1.19 2.98 -24.77
CA ARG A 160 -1.13 2.59 -26.19
C ARG A 160 -1.01 3.80 -27.12
N TYR A 161 -1.80 4.84 -26.90
CA TYR A 161 -1.71 6.07 -27.71
C TYR A 161 -0.36 6.76 -27.55
N ARG A 162 0.19 6.81 -26.32
CA ARG A 162 1.52 7.37 -26.08
C ARG A 162 2.62 6.57 -26.78
N TYR A 163 2.51 5.25 -26.80
CA TYR A 163 3.41 4.39 -27.57
C TYR A 163 3.30 4.62 -29.09
N LEU A 164 2.08 4.68 -29.64
CA LEU A 164 1.88 4.99 -31.06
C LEU A 164 2.44 6.38 -31.43
N TYR A 165 2.15 7.40 -30.63
CA TYR A 165 2.66 8.75 -30.84
C TYR A 165 4.19 8.78 -30.82
N TRP A 166 4.83 8.11 -29.86
CA TRP A 166 6.28 8.01 -29.79
C TRP A 166 6.88 7.27 -30.98
N LYS A 167 6.24 6.17 -31.42
CA LYS A 167 6.66 5.40 -32.61
C LYS A 167 6.54 6.24 -33.88
N LEU A 168 5.46 6.99 -34.06
CA LEU A 168 5.29 7.92 -35.18
C LEU A 168 6.35 9.02 -35.16
N LYS A 169 6.60 9.66 -34.01
CA LYS A 169 7.66 10.68 -33.87
C LYS A 169 9.06 10.14 -34.19
N LYS A 170 9.34 8.89 -33.84
CA LYS A 170 10.61 8.21 -34.17
C LYS A 170 10.76 7.97 -35.67
N ILE A 171 9.67 7.59 -36.36
CA ILE A 171 9.65 7.44 -37.82
C ILE A 171 9.92 8.79 -38.50
N TYR A 172 9.22 9.86 -38.09
CA TYR A 172 9.40 11.19 -38.68
C TYR A 172 10.79 11.79 -38.45
N ARG A 173 11.50 11.40 -37.38
CA ARG A 173 12.89 11.82 -37.11
C ARG A 173 13.95 11.01 -37.85
N MET A 174 13.60 9.87 -38.47
CA MET A 174 14.51 9.06 -39.27
C MET A 174 14.39 9.35 -40.77
N SER A 175 13.45 10.20 -41.17
CA SER A 175 13.18 10.58 -42.57
C SER A 175 13.63 12.02 -42.89
N SER A 176 14.45 12.62 -42.03
CA SER A 176 15.05 13.95 -42.13
C SER A 176 16.53 13.86 -41.86
#